data_AF-A0A956THR1-F1
#
_entry.id   AF-A0A956THR1-F1
#
_cell.length_a   1.000
_cell.length_b   1.000
_cell.length_c   1.000
_cell.angle_alpha   90.00
_cell.angle_beta   90.00
_cell.angle_gamma   90.00
#
_symmetry.space_group_name_H-M   'P 1'
#
loop_
_entity.id
_entity.type
_entity.pdbx_description
1 polymer ?
#
loop_
_entity_poly.entity_id
_entity_poly.type
_entity_poly.pdbx_seq_one_letter_code
_entity_poly.pdbx_strand_id
1 'polypeptide(L)'
;AVAEEHGIVWSPYFPLGGGGFAGLPKVTELPAVVELAGELGATPNQVGLAWLLAHSPQSLAIAGTSSIGHLDENIDAGALELSAGQIAALVEAAAAA
;
A
#
# COMPACT_ATOMS: atom_id res chain seq x y z
N ALA A 1 8.65 14.10 -1.43
CA ALA A 1 9.40 15.35 -1.22
C ALA A 1 9.34 16.27 -2.45
N VAL A 2 10.09 16.03 -3.53
CA VAL A 2 10.11 16.94 -4.70
C VAL A 2 8.73 17.15 -5.33
N ALA A 3 7.96 16.08 -5.56
CA ALA A 3 6.61 16.19 -6.12
C ALA A 3 5.70 17.05 -5.23
N GLU A 4 5.77 16.86 -3.91
CA GLU A 4 5.01 17.62 -2.92
C GLU A 4 5.39 19.11 -2.88
N GLU A 5 6.69 19.41 -2.88
CA GLU A 5 7.23 20.78 -2.92
C GLU A 5 6.71 21.58 -4.13
N HIS A 6 6.48 20.90 -5.26
CA HIS A 6 6.01 21.51 -6.50
C HIS A 6 4.50 21.34 -6.75
N GLY A 7 3.74 20.76 -5.81
CA GLY A 7 2.31 20.53 -5.99
C GLY A 7 1.97 19.53 -7.11
N ILE A 8 2.88 18.59 -7.40
CA ILE A 8 2.75 17.57 -8.44
C ILE A 8 2.24 16.28 -7.81
N VAL A 9 1.20 15.70 -8.42
CA VAL A 9 0.71 14.37 -8.05
C VAL A 9 1.75 13.31 -8.41
N TRP A 10 2.09 12.46 -7.45
CA TRP A 10 2.97 11.31 -7.64
C TRP A 10 2.15 10.02 -7.71
N SER A 11 2.17 9.38 -8.88
CA SER A 11 1.49 8.10 -9.11
C SER A 11 2.52 7.00 -9.37
N PRO A 12 2.89 6.18 -8.38
CA PRO A 12 3.83 5.08 -8.59
C PRO A 12 3.23 3.97 -9.45
N TYR A 13 4.04 3.44 -10.36
CA TYR A 13 3.74 2.20 -11.08
C TYR A 13 4.01 1.00 -10.16
N PHE A 14 3.23 -0.08 -10.33
CA PHE A 14 3.41 -1.35 -9.62
C PHE A 14 3.22 -1.27 -8.09
N PRO A 15 2.09 -0.69 -7.61
CA PRO A 15 1.92 -0.27 -6.21
C PRO A 15 2.00 -1.40 -5.16
N LEU A 16 1.62 -2.64 -5.52
CA LEU A 16 1.61 -3.78 -4.58
C LEU A 16 2.65 -4.86 -4.89
N GLY A 17 3.46 -4.67 -5.94
CA GLY A 17 4.39 -5.71 -6.38
C GLY A 17 3.70 -6.94 -6.99
N GLY A 18 4.52 -7.92 -7.40
CA GLY A 18 4.10 -9.19 -8.01
C GLY A 18 3.17 -9.11 -9.23
N GLY A 19 2.59 -10.24 -9.64
CA GLY A 19 1.61 -10.27 -10.73
C GLY A 19 2.17 -10.18 -12.17
N GLY A 20 3.49 -10.17 -12.36
CA GLY A 20 4.07 -10.15 -13.72
C GLY A 20 5.56 -10.47 -13.82
N PHE A 21 6.31 -10.41 -12.72
CA PHE A 21 7.75 -10.69 -12.69
C PHE A 21 8.04 -11.78 -11.66
N ALA A 22 8.58 -12.90 -12.12
CA ALA A 22 8.92 -14.03 -11.26
C ALA A 22 10.00 -13.63 -10.24
N GLY A 23 9.80 -13.98 -8.98
CA GLY A 23 10.78 -13.75 -7.91
C GLY A 23 10.75 -12.37 -7.26
N LEU A 24 9.85 -11.47 -7.66
CA LEU A 24 9.65 -10.21 -6.92
C LEU A 24 8.64 -10.41 -5.78
N PRO A 25 8.94 -9.92 -4.56
CA PRO A 25 8.03 -10.02 -3.43
C PRO A 25 6.75 -9.22 -3.69
N LYS A 26 5.64 -9.69 -3.13
CA LYS A 26 4.37 -8.94 -3.07
C LYS A 26 4.25 -8.27 -1.71
N VAL A 27 3.86 -7.01 -1.71
CA VAL A 27 3.57 -6.26 -0.47
C VAL A 27 2.52 -7.00 0.35
N THR A 28 1.54 -7.59 -0.31
CA THR A 28 0.41 -8.32 0.31
C THR A 28 0.81 -9.65 0.95
N GLU A 29 2.02 -10.13 0.69
CA GLU A 29 2.58 -11.37 1.26
C GLU A 29 3.59 -11.09 2.38
N LEU A 30 3.95 -9.82 2.62
CA LEU A 30 4.85 -9.46 3.72
C LEU A 30 4.19 -9.77 5.07
N PRO A 31 4.86 -10.49 5.99
CA PRO A 31 4.26 -10.87 7.28
C PRO A 31 3.70 -9.68 8.06
N ALA A 32 4.41 -8.55 8.09
CA ALA A 32 3.96 -7.35 8.78
C ALA A 32 2.69 -6.73 8.18
N VAL A 33 2.51 -6.82 6.85
CA VAL A 33 1.29 -6.34 6.17
C VAL A 33 0.11 -7.25 6.51
N VAL A 34 0.34 -8.57 6.51
CA VAL A 34 -0.70 -9.56 6.83
C VAL A 34 -1.13 -9.45 8.30
N GLU A 35 -0.19 -9.30 9.23
CA GLU A 35 -0.45 -9.12 10.65
C GLU A 35 -1.26 -7.84 10.90
N LEU A 36 -0.80 -6.71 10.37
CA LEU A 36 -1.48 -5.43 10.52
C LEU A 36 -2.89 -5.43 9.89
N ALA A 37 -3.07 -6.12 8.76
CA ALA A 37 -4.39 -6.32 8.16
C ALA A 37 -5.34 -7.03 9.13
N GLY A 38 -4.85 -8.07 9.83
CA GLY A 38 -5.59 -8.76 10.89
C GLY A 38 -5.95 -7.86 12.07
N GLU A 39 -5.01 -7.03 12.53
CA GLU A 39 -5.26 -6.06 13.63
C GLU A 39 -6.32 -5.02 13.28
N LEU A 40 -6.31 -4.54 12.03
CA LEU A 40 -7.20 -3.49 11.54
C LEU A 40 -8.55 -4.02 11.03
N GLY A 41 -8.72 -5.35 10.94
CA GLY A 41 -9.90 -5.94 10.28
C GLY A 41 -9.98 -5.59 8.79
N ALA A 42 -8.83 -5.36 8.15
CA ALA A 42 -8.68 -4.98 6.76
C ALA A 42 -8.06 -6.14 5.95
N THR A 43 -7.99 -6.00 4.63
CA THR A 43 -7.26 -6.92 3.75
C THR A 43 -5.80 -6.49 3.57
N PRO A 44 -4.88 -7.42 3.24
CA PRO A 44 -3.51 -7.05 2.89
C PRO A 44 -3.41 -6.07 1.71
N ASN A 45 -4.36 -6.13 0.76
CA ASN A 45 -4.46 -5.14 -0.33
C ASN A 45 -4.75 -3.75 0.21
N GLN A 46 -5.74 -3.63 1.11
CA GLN A 46 -6.09 -2.35 1.75
C GLN A 46 -4.90 -1.77 2.50
N VAL A 47 -4.21 -2.57 3.32
CA VAL A 47 -3.04 -2.11 4.08
C VAL A 47 -1.90 -1.67 3.15
N GLY A 48 -1.61 -2.45 2.10
CA GLY A 48 -0.55 -2.09 1.14
C GLY A 48 -0.83 -0.78 0.40
N LEU A 49 -2.07 -0.56 -0.04
CA LEU A 49 -2.47 0.67 -0.71
C LEU A 49 -2.54 1.86 0.26
N ALA A 50 -3.07 1.67 1.46
CA ALA A 50 -3.10 2.70 2.50
C ALA A 50 -1.68 3.14 2.89
N TRP A 51 -0.76 2.17 3.01
CA TRP A 51 0.65 2.46 3.26
C TRP A 51 1.28 3.28 2.15
N LEU A 52 1.00 2.97 0.88
CA LEU A 52 1.46 3.77 -0.26
C LEU A 52 0.91 5.21 -0.20
N LEU A 53 -0.38 5.37 0.06
CA LEU A 53 -1.03 6.68 0.16
C LEU A 53 -0.49 7.51 1.34
N ALA A 54 -0.10 6.86 2.44
CA ALA A 54 0.42 7.54 3.63
C ALA A 54 1.78 8.25 3.42
N HIS A 55 2.48 8.02 2.30
CA HIS A 55 3.80 8.63 2.04
C HIS A 55 3.75 10.14 1.78
N SER A 56 2.65 10.65 1.22
CA SER A 56 2.49 12.07 0.89
C SER A 56 1.03 12.36 0.55
N PRO A 57 0.51 13.56 0.87
CA PRO A 57 -0.80 13.99 0.38
C PRO A 57 -0.88 14.09 -1.15
N GLN A 58 0.25 14.07 -1.87
CA GLN A 58 0.28 14.04 -3.34
C GLN A 58 0.34 12.62 -3.93
N SER A 59 0.30 11.57 -3.10
CA SER A 59 0.28 10.19 -3.58
C SER A 59 -1.06 9.87 -4.23
N LEU A 60 -1.02 9.30 -5.43
CA LEU A 60 -2.19 8.74 -6.13
C LEU A 60 -1.94 7.27 -6.45
N ALA A 61 -2.75 6.38 -5.88
CA ALA A 61 -2.71 4.97 -6.22
C ALA A 61 -3.54 4.68 -7.49
N ILE A 62 -2.95 3.98 -8.47
CA ILE A 62 -3.66 3.40 -9.61
C ILE A 62 -3.63 1.88 -9.47
N ALA A 63 -4.53 1.35 -8.63
CA ALA A 63 -4.66 -0.08 -8.37
C ALA A 63 -5.63 -0.73 -9.37
N GLY A 64 -5.09 -1.41 -10.38
CA GLY A 64 -5.88 -2.10 -11.40
C GLY A 64 -6.41 -3.45 -10.90
N THR A 65 -7.66 -3.77 -11.23
CA THR A 65 -8.27 -5.07 -10.92
C THR A 65 -9.40 -5.41 -11.88
N SER A 66 -9.65 -6.70 -12.11
CA SER A 66 -10.84 -7.22 -12.81
C SER A 66 -11.90 -7.83 -11.88
N SER A 67 -11.63 -7.84 -10.57
CA SER A 67 -12.53 -8.35 -9.52
C SER A 67 -13.26 -7.19 -8.85
N ILE A 68 -14.59 -7.33 -8.69
CA ILE A 68 -15.42 -6.35 -7.95
C ILE A 68 -14.99 -6.30 -6.48
N GLY A 69 -14.74 -7.45 -5.85
CA GLY A 69 -14.30 -7.46 -4.44
C GLY A 69 -12.98 -6.72 -4.22
N HIS A 70 -12.01 -6.88 -5.14
CA HIS A 70 -10.77 -6.10 -5.08
C HIS A 70 -11.00 -4.61 -5.42
N LEU A 71 -12.00 -4.29 -6.24
CA LEU A 71 -12.35 -2.89 -6.49
C LEU A 71 -12.85 -2.23 -5.21
N ASP A 72 -13.72 -2.92 -4.46
CA ASP A 72 -14.21 -2.46 -3.15
C ASP A 72 -13.03 -2.27 -2.17
N GLU A 73 -12.13 -3.26 -2.08
CA GLU A 73 -10.90 -3.15 -1.28
C GLU A 73 -10.04 -1.95 -1.68
N ASN A 74 -9.85 -1.70 -2.98
CA ASN A 74 -9.04 -0.59 -3.47
C ASN A 74 -9.63 0.78 -3.09
N ILE A 75 -10.97 0.90 -3.09
CA ILE A 75 -11.66 2.12 -2.70
C ILE A 75 -11.54 2.33 -1.19
N ASP A 76 -11.83 1.29 -0.41
CA ASP A 76 -11.83 1.34 1.06
C ASP A 76 -10.43 1.60 1.63
N ALA A 77 -9.37 1.21 0.92
CA ALA A 77 -7.99 1.52 1.30
C ALA A 77 -7.73 3.01 1.55
N GLY A 78 -8.43 3.89 0.82
CA GLY A 78 -8.29 5.34 0.98
C GLY A 78 -8.85 5.89 2.29
N ALA A 79 -9.65 5.11 3.02
CA ALA A 79 -10.20 5.48 4.33
C ALA A 79 -9.37 4.93 5.50
N LEU A 80 -8.36 4.10 5.23
CA LEU A 80 -7.54 3.47 6.26
C LEU A 80 -6.41 4.40 6.69
N GLU A 81 -6.49 4.91 7.92
CA GLU A 81 -5.43 5.72 8.51
C GLU A 81 -4.44 4.85 9.29
N LEU A 82 -3.18 4.86 8.86
CA LEU A 82 -2.10 4.17 9.56
C LEU A 82 -1.39 5.12 10.52
N SER A 83 -1.20 4.68 11.76
CA SER A 83 -0.40 5.41 12.73
C SER A 83 1.08 5.46 12.32
N ALA A 84 1.82 6.44 12.83
CA ALA A 84 3.26 6.55 12.58
C ALA A 84 4.03 5.28 13.02
N GLY A 85 3.59 4.62 14.11
CA GLY A 85 4.19 3.37 14.58
C GLY A 85 3.95 2.20 13.62
N GLN A 86 2.74 2.09 13.07
CA GLN A 86 2.43 1.07 12.07
C GLN A 86 3.21 1.30 10.77
N ILE A 87 3.30 2.55 10.31
CA ILE A 87 4.11 2.89 9.13
C ILE A 87 5.59 2.53 9.36
N ALA A 88 6.14 2.86 10.53
CA ALA A 88 7.52 2.52 10.87
C ALA A 88 7.76 0.99 10.85
N ALA A 89 6.85 0.20 11.44
CA ALA A 89 6.95 -1.26 11.42
C ALA A 89 6.93 -1.84 9.99
N LEU A 90 6.09 -1.29 9.10
CA LEU A 90 6.05 -1.70 7.70
C LEU A 90 7.35 -1.36 6.95
N VAL A 91 7.94 -0.20 7.23
CA VAL A 91 9.23 0.20 6.65
C VAL A 91 10.36 -0.75 7.10
N GLU A 92 10.42 -1.07 8.39
CA GLU A 92 11.42 -2.01 8.93
C GLU A 92 11.27 -3.41 8.30
N ALA A 93 10.03 -3.89 8.16
CA ALA A 93 9.75 -5.17 7.54
C ALA A 93 10.15 -5.22 6.06
N ALA A 94 9.87 -4.16 5.30
CA ALA A 94 10.20 -4.11 3.88
C ALA A 94 11.71 -3.99 3.63
N ALA A 95 12.48 -3.38 4.54
CA ALA A 95 13.94 -3.32 4.45
C ALA A 95 14.61 -4.69 4.70
N ALA A 96 13.91 -5.62 5.35
CA ALA A 96 14.39 -6.96 5.68
C ALA A 96 13.98 -8.04 4.64
N ALA A 97 13.13 -7.68 3.66
CA ALA A 97 12.61 -8.56 2.62
C ALA A 97 13.44 -8.51 1.33
#